data_AF-A0A4R8X073-F1
#
_entry.id   AF-A0A4R8X073-F1
#
_cell.length_a   1.000
_cell.length_b   1.000
_cell.length_c   1.000
_cell.angle_alpha   90.00
_cell.angle_beta   90.00
_cell.angle_gamma   90.00
#
_symmetry.space_group_name_H-M   'P 1'
#
loop_
_entity.id
_entity.type
_entity.pdbx_description
1 polymer ?
#
loop_
_entity_poly.entity_id
_entity_poly.type
_entity_poly.pdbx_seq_one_letter_code
_entity_poly.pdbx_strand_id
1 'polypeptide(L)'
;MTDPSARTGPHTETVSAASADRARCIRWMLIGAFVGIFGPIAGFLGGTIVDADQLIGGLEPLFVWLFLGMLVGGVGVCVGIIGALRWVKGNYHLE
;
A
#
# COMPACT_ATOMS: atom_id res chain seq x y z
N MET A 1 -15.51 51.68 2.71
CA MET A 1 -15.46 50.63 1.67
C MET A 1 -14.67 49.48 2.27
N THR A 2 -15.37 48.51 2.88
CA THR A 2 -14.75 47.37 3.56
C THR A 2 -14.38 46.33 2.53
N ASP A 3 -13.08 46.12 2.35
CA ASP A 3 -12.50 45.11 1.47
C ASP A 3 -12.79 43.70 2.03
N PRO A 4 -13.54 42.84 1.30
CA PRO A 4 -13.87 41.49 1.77
C PRO A 4 -12.77 40.46 1.47
N SER A 5 -11.61 40.84 0.92
CA SER A 5 -10.60 39.89 0.42
C SER A 5 -9.72 39.20 1.48
N ALA A 6 -9.81 39.58 2.76
CA ALA A 6 -8.81 39.17 3.77
C ALA A 6 -9.20 37.99 4.68
N ARG A 7 -10.33 37.30 4.45
CA ARG A 7 -10.84 36.25 5.38
C ARG A 7 -10.59 34.81 4.97
N THR A 8 -9.95 34.56 3.83
CA THR A 8 -9.40 33.24 3.45
C THR A 8 -8.02 33.08 4.09
N GLY A 9 -8.01 32.93 5.42
CA GLY A 9 -6.79 32.76 6.19
C GLY A 9 -6.16 31.36 6.03
N PRO A 10 -4.90 31.19 6.49
CA PRO A 10 -4.09 29.95 6.40
C PRO A 10 -4.72 28.70 7.03
N HIS A 11 -5.85 28.84 7.72
CA HIS A 11 -6.64 27.73 8.26
C HIS A 11 -7.23 26.82 7.18
N THR A 12 -7.62 27.34 6.02
CA THR A 12 -8.18 26.49 4.95
C THR A 12 -7.09 25.65 4.27
N GLU A 13 -5.90 26.22 4.06
CA GLU A 13 -4.76 25.51 3.47
C GLU A 13 -4.19 24.43 4.41
N THR A 14 -4.08 24.72 5.71
CA THR A 14 -3.56 23.75 6.71
C THR A 14 -4.50 22.55 6.90
N VAL A 15 -5.82 22.77 6.93
CA VAL A 15 -6.81 21.68 7.01
C VAL A 15 -6.83 20.84 5.73
N SER A 16 -6.68 21.47 4.56
CA SER A 16 -6.57 20.77 3.28
C SER A 16 -5.29 19.94 3.16
N ALA A 17 -4.14 20.46 3.62
CA ALA A 17 -2.87 19.73 3.60
C ALA A 17 -2.90 18.50 4.52
N ALA A 18 -3.41 18.65 5.75
CA ALA A 18 -3.50 17.56 6.73
C ALA A 18 -4.46 16.44 6.28
N SER A 19 -5.57 16.77 5.63
CA SER A 19 -6.51 15.78 5.08
C SER A 19 -5.92 15.02 3.87
N ALA A 20 -5.19 15.72 3.00
CA ALA A 20 -4.49 15.11 1.87
C ALA A 20 -3.37 14.15 2.32
N ASP A 21 -2.65 14.47 3.39
CA ASP A 21 -1.61 13.59 3.95
C ASP A 21 -2.19 12.34 4.62
N ARG A 22 -3.29 12.48 5.37
CA ARG A 22 -4.03 11.33 5.91
C ARG A 22 -4.56 10.42 4.79
N ALA A 23 -5.15 10.99 3.74
CA ALA A 23 -5.65 10.23 2.60
C ALA A 23 -4.52 9.46 1.88
N ARG A 24 -3.32 10.07 1.73
CA ARG A 24 -2.15 9.36 1.23
C ARG A 24 -1.77 8.20 2.15
N CYS A 25 -1.58 8.44 3.45
CA CYS A 25 -1.18 7.37 4.37
C CYS A 25 -2.15 6.17 4.37
N ILE A 26 -3.46 6.43 4.40
CA ILE A 26 -4.51 5.39 4.31
C ILE A 26 -4.42 4.66 2.96
N ARG A 27 -4.23 5.38 1.86
CA ARG A 27 -4.10 4.77 0.53
C ARG A 27 -2.88 3.87 0.44
N TRP A 28 -1.74 4.27 0.98
CA TRP A 28 -0.53 3.46 1.02
C TRP A 28 -0.70 2.21 1.91
N MET A 29 -1.39 2.35 3.05
CA MET A 29 -1.73 1.23 3.93
C MET A 29 -2.66 0.22 3.23
N LEU A 30 -3.72 0.69 2.56
CA LEU A 30 -4.66 -0.15 1.82
C LEU A 30 -4.01 -0.85 0.63
N ILE A 31 -3.18 -0.13 -0.15
CA ILE A 31 -2.45 -0.74 -1.26
C ILE A 31 -1.51 -1.82 -0.75
N GLY A 32 -0.76 -1.55 0.33
CA GLY A 32 0.15 -2.53 0.90
C GLY A 32 -0.56 -3.77 1.44
N ALA A 33 -1.68 -3.59 2.14
CA ALA A 33 -2.51 -4.70 2.63
C ALA A 33 -3.11 -5.52 1.47
N PHE A 34 -3.62 -4.85 0.43
CA PHE A 34 -4.17 -5.50 -0.75
C PHE A 34 -3.09 -6.31 -1.46
N VAL A 35 -1.94 -5.71 -1.77
CA VAL A 35 -0.84 -6.42 -2.43
C VAL A 35 -0.29 -7.54 -1.56
N GLY A 36 -0.23 -7.35 -0.24
CA GLY A 36 0.24 -8.36 0.71
C GLY A 36 -0.63 -9.61 0.77
N ILE A 37 -1.95 -9.45 0.65
CA ILE A 37 -2.90 -10.58 0.66
C ILE A 37 -3.05 -11.18 -0.73
N PHE A 38 -3.24 -10.35 -1.75
CA PHE A 38 -3.51 -10.81 -3.11
C PHE A 38 -2.25 -11.29 -3.84
N GLY A 39 -1.05 -10.85 -3.45
CA GLY A 39 0.21 -11.29 -4.05
C GLY A 39 0.43 -12.81 -3.94
N PRO A 40 0.41 -13.40 -2.74
CA PRO A 40 0.53 -14.84 -2.56
C PRO A 40 -0.61 -15.62 -3.21
N ILE A 41 -1.85 -15.11 -3.14
CA ILE A 41 -3.02 -15.74 -3.76
C ILE A 41 -2.90 -15.76 -5.29
N ALA A 42 -2.48 -14.66 -5.89
CA ALA A 42 -2.26 -14.57 -7.34
C ALA A 42 -1.07 -15.42 -7.77
N GLY A 43 -0.01 -15.51 -6.95
CA GLY A 43 1.12 -16.42 -7.17
C GLY A 43 0.68 -17.88 -7.14
N PHE A 44 -0.10 -18.27 -6.13
CA PHE A 44 -0.68 -19.62 -6.07
C PHE A 44 -1.54 -19.91 -7.31
N LEU A 45 -2.46 -19.01 -7.66
CA LEU A 45 -3.37 -19.19 -8.79
C LEU A 45 -2.61 -19.25 -10.13
N GLY A 46 -1.62 -18.39 -10.34
CA GLY A 46 -0.75 -18.42 -11.51
C GLY A 46 0.02 -19.73 -11.61
N GLY A 47 0.54 -20.22 -10.48
CA GLY A 47 1.22 -21.52 -10.39
C GLY A 47 0.30 -22.72 -10.64
N THR A 48 -1.00 -22.62 -10.38
CA THR A 48 -1.97 -23.67 -10.72
C THR A 48 -2.43 -23.64 -12.19
N ILE A 49 -2.36 -22.48 -12.84
CA ILE A 49 -2.72 -22.32 -14.27
C ILE A 49 -1.58 -22.78 -15.16
N VAL A 50 -0.34 -22.48 -14.75
CA VAL A 50 0.86 -22.96 -15.43
C VAL A 50 1.04 -24.42 -15.04
N ASP A 51 0.60 -25.30 -15.94
CA ASP A 51 0.56 -26.76 -15.83
C ASP A 51 1.67 -27.33 -14.93
N ALA A 52 1.29 -28.06 -13.87
CA ALA A 52 2.20 -28.57 -12.85
C ALA A 52 3.17 -29.65 -13.39
N ASP A 53 2.92 -30.15 -14.59
CA ASP A 53 3.68 -31.23 -15.22
C ASP A 53 4.99 -30.75 -15.88
N GLN A 54 5.16 -29.45 -16.10
CA GLN A 54 6.41 -28.91 -16.64
C GLN A 54 7.37 -28.49 -15.52
N LEU A 55 8.33 -29.34 -15.15
CA LEU A 55 9.43 -28.91 -14.29
C LEU A 55 10.25 -27.81 -14.98
N ILE A 56 10.16 -26.58 -14.46
CA ILE A 56 10.99 -25.47 -14.89
C ILE A 56 12.30 -25.54 -14.10
N GLY A 57 13.34 -26.11 -14.72
CA GLY A 57 14.67 -26.18 -14.09
C GLY A 57 14.77 -27.10 -12.87
N GLY A 58 13.87 -28.09 -12.75
CA GLY A 58 13.84 -29.02 -11.63
C GLY A 58 13.00 -28.57 -10.42
N LEU A 59 12.37 -27.39 -10.50
CA LEU A 59 11.39 -26.94 -9.51
C LEU A 59 9.96 -27.00 -10.07
N GLU A 60 9.01 -27.36 -9.22
CA GLU A 60 7.59 -27.32 -9.55
C GLU A 60 7.16 -25.86 -9.86
N PRO A 61 6.45 -25.61 -10.98
CA PRO A 61 5.94 -24.27 -11.33
C PRO A 61 5.13 -23.61 -10.22
N LEU A 62 4.39 -24.42 -9.46
CA LEU A 62 3.62 -23.97 -8.30
C LEU A 62 4.50 -23.29 -7.26
N PHE A 63 5.65 -23.88 -6.94
CA PHE A 63 6.60 -23.30 -5.98
C PHE A 63 7.16 -21.98 -6.49
N VAL A 64 7.58 -21.93 -7.77
CA VAL A 64 8.18 -20.73 -8.35
C VAL A 64 7.19 -19.56 -8.33
N TRP A 65 5.96 -19.81 -8.78
CA TRP A 65 4.92 -18.79 -8.83
C TRP A 65 4.43 -18.37 -7.43
N LEU A 66 4.29 -19.31 -6.49
CA LEU A 66 3.96 -19.01 -5.11
C LEU A 66 5.07 -18.18 -4.44
N PHE A 67 6.33 -18.56 -4.64
CA PHE A 67 7.48 -17.83 -4.10
C PHE A 67 7.53 -16.41 -4.67
N LEU A 68 7.30 -16.25 -5.97
CA LEU A 68 7.21 -14.94 -6.60
C LEU A 68 6.06 -14.11 -6.02
N GLY A 69 4.88 -14.72 -5.86
CA GLY A 69 3.72 -14.09 -5.22
C GLY A 69 3.97 -13.69 -3.77
N MET A 70 4.73 -14.50 -3.03
CA MET A 70 5.11 -14.23 -1.64
C MET A 70 6.17 -13.13 -1.53
N LEU A 71 7.11 -13.04 -2.48
CA LEU A 71 8.04 -11.92 -2.56
C LEU A 71 7.30 -10.60 -2.85
N VAL A 72 6.42 -10.60 -3.86
CA VAL A 72 5.60 -9.42 -4.20
C VAL A 72 4.67 -9.06 -3.03
N GLY A 73 4.02 -10.05 -2.42
CA GLY A 73 3.21 -9.88 -1.22
C GLY A 73 4.00 -9.29 -0.07
N GLY A 74 5.21 -9.81 0.20
CA GLY A 74 6.10 -9.31 1.23
C GLY A 74 6.48 -7.84 1.03
N VAL A 75 6.79 -7.44 -0.20
CA VAL A 75 7.01 -6.02 -0.55
C VAL A 75 5.75 -5.19 -0.29
N GLY A 76 4.57 -5.70 -0.67
CA GLY A 76 3.29 -5.07 -0.36
C GLY A 76 3.07 -4.84 1.13
N VAL A 77 3.33 -5.86 1.96
CA VAL A 77 3.24 -5.77 3.42
C VAL A 77 4.20 -4.70 3.96
N CYS A 78 5.46 -4.69 3.52
CA CYS A 78 6.43 -3.66 3.91
C CYS A 78 5.93 -2.24 3.59
N VAL A 79 5.38 -2.04 2.39
CA VAL A 79 4.79 -0.77 1.97
C VAL A 79 3.59 -0.39 2.85
N GLY A 80 2.74 -1.36 3.20
CA GLY A 80 1.60 -1.17 4.08
C GLY A 80 2.01 -0.77 5.50
N ILE A 81 3.03 -1.43 6.05
CA ILE A 81 3.61 -1.12 7.37
C ILE A 81 4.23 0.27 7.37
N ILE A 82 4.97 0.66 6.33
CA ILE A 82 5.51 2.03 6.21
C ILE A 82 4.37 3.06 6.16
N GLY A 83 3.29 2.77 5.43
CA GLY A 83 2.09 3.62 5.42
C GLY A 83 1.46 3.77 6.80
N ALA A 84 1.34 2.68 7.57
CA ALA A 84 0.82 2.67 8.93
C ALA A 84 1.75 3.43 9.91
N LEU A 85 3.06 3.19 9.87
CA LEU A 85 4.03 3.90 10.71
C LEU A 85 4.05 5.40 10.41
N ARG A 86 3.91 5.79 9.14
CA ARG A 86 3.83 7.19 8.73
C ARG A 86 2.52 7.85 9.15
N TRP A 87 1.40 7.11 9.16
CA TRP A 87 0.13 7.56 9.74
C TRP A 87 0.26 7.80 11.24
N VAL A 88 0.84 6.85 11.96
CA VAL A 88 1.06 6.93 13.42
C VAL A 88 2.00 8.08 13.77
N LYS A 89 3.14 8.22 13.09
CA LYS A 89 4.08 9.33 13.30
C LYS A 89 3.46 10.71 13.02
N GLY A 90 2.59 10.81 12.00
CA GLY A 90 1.85 12.03 11.72
C GLY A 90 0.80 12.37 12.78
N ASN A 91 0.32 11.38 13.54
CA ASN A 91 -0.68 11.57 14.59
C ASN A 91 -0.06 11.93 15.96
N TYR A 92 1.21 11.59 16.21
CA TYR A 92 1.94 11.93 17.45
C TYR A 92 2.51 13.37 17.49
N HIS A 93 2.34 14.19 16.46
CA HIS A 93 2.75 15.61 16.46
C HIS A 93 1.64 16.57 16.95
N LEU A 94 0.67 16.07 17.73
CA LEU A 94 -0.46 16.85 18.25
C LEU A 94 -0.59 16.80 19.79
N GLU A 95 0.53 16.71 20.51
CA GLU A 95 0.57 16.98 21.96
C GLU A 95 1.58 18.09 22.27
#